data_AF-A0A2N6DXT2-F1
#
_entry.id   AF-A0A2N6DXT2-F1
#
_cell.length_a   1.000
_cell.length_b   1.000
_cell.length_c   1.000
_cell.angle_alpha   90.00
_cell.angle_beta   90.00
_cell.angle_gamma   90.00
#
_symmetry.space_group_name_H-M   'P 1'
#
loop_
_entity.id
_entity.type
_entity.pdbx_description
1 polymer ?
#
loop_
_entity_poly.entity_id
_entity_poly.type
_entity_poly.pdbx_seq_one_letter_code
_entity_poly.pdbx_strand_id
1 'polypeptide(L)'
;MNVLWLIMICISIVFAIFTGNLEAFTKSIFDGAKAAVEISLFLLGIVSVWMGITRILEDSGLIYRIAHLFRPIISRLFRNIPGDHPSITAITLNVLANMFGLGNAATPLGINAIQELDALNPEKETITPEMMTFIVLNTASIQLIPFSVIGILASYGDSNPAAVVLPVLVATTVSAVTALLVLSLFRRILR
;
A
#
# COMPACT_ATOMS: atom_id res chain seq x y z
N MET A 1 -1.36 -13.72 -13.13
CA MET A 1 -2.57 -12.90 -13.02
C MET A 1 -3.53 -13.10 -14.19
N ASN A 2 -3.10 -12.92 -15.44
CA ASN A 2 -3.97 -12.95 -16.63
C ASN A 2 -4.71 -14.28 -16.83
N VAL A 3 -4.05 -15.41 -16.54
CA VAL A 3 -4.65 -16.75 -16.64
C VAL A 3 -5.83 -16.92 -15.68
N LEU A 4 -5.73 -16.35 -14.47
CA LEU A 4 -6.76 -16.47 -13.44
C LEU A 4 -8.02 -15.71 -13.84
N TRP A 5 -7.86 -14.49 -14.36
CA TRP A 5 -8.96 -13.71 -14.93
C TRP A 5 -9.65 -14.41 -16.10
N LEU A 6 -8.87 -14.98 -17.02
CA LEU A 6 -9.39 -15.70 -18.16
C LEU A 6 -10.23 -16.91 -17.72
N ILE A 7 -9.73 -17.69 -16.76
CA ILE A 7 -10.46 -18.83 -16.18
C ILE A 7 -11.79 -18.37 -15.56
N MET A 8 -11.78 -17.29 -14.76
CA MET A 8 -13.00 -16.77 -14.14
C MET A 8 -14.05 -16.36 -15.19
N ILE A 9 -13.63 -15.67 -16.25
CA ILE A 9 -14.53 -15.24 -17.34
C ILE A 9 -15.10 -16.46 -18.07
N CYS A 10 -14.25 -17.43 -18.42
CA CYS A 10 -14.68 -18.66 -19.09
C CYS A 10 -15.69 -19.45 -18.25
N ILE A 11 -15.44 -19.62 -16.95
CA ILE A 11 -16.37 -20.30 -16.04
C ILE A 11 -17.71 -19.55 -15.98
N SER A 12 -17.67 -18.21 -15.91
CA SER A 12 -18.87 -17.37 -15.86
C SER A 12 -19.73 -17.51 -17.13
N ILE A 13 -19.10 -17.57 -18.30
CA ILE A 13 -19.79 -17.80 -19.59
C ILE A 13 -20.44 -19.18 -19.61
N VAL A 14 -19.69 -20.22 -19.25
CA VAL A 14 -20.19 -21.60 -19.23
C VAL A 14 -21.39 -21.72 -18.28
N PHE A 15 -21.29 -21.14 -17.08
CA PHE A 15 -22.37 -21.12 -16.11
C PHE A 15 -23.61 -20.37 -16.62
N ALA A 16 -23.43 -19.22 -17.30
CA ALA A 16 -24.53 -18.46 -17.89
C ALA A 16 -25.25 -19.24 -18.99
N ILE A 17 -24.52 -20.02 -19.80
CA ILE A 17 -25.09 -20.91 -20.81
C ILE A 17 -25.94 -22.01 -20.16
N PHE A 18 -25.40 -22.71 -19.14
CA PHE A 18 -26.12 -23.80 -18.48
C PHE A 18 -27.34 -23.35 -17.68
N THR A 19 -27.32 -22.12 -17.13
CA THR A 19 -28.44 -21.55 -16.37
C THR A 19 -29.45 -20.78 -17.22
N GLY A 20 -29.19 -20.59 -18.51
CA GLY A 20 -30.05 -19.82 -19.43
C GLY A 20 -30.00 -18.30 -19.24
N ASN A 21 -29.10 -17.78 -18.40
CA ASN A 21 -29.00 -16.36 -18.03
C ASN A 21 -28.00 -15.55 -18.89
N LEU A 22 -27.90 -15.85 -20.19
CA LEU A 22 -26.97 -15.19 -21.12
C LEU A 22 -27.19 -13.66 -21.23
N GLU A 23 -28.45 -13.22 -21.17
CA GLU A 23 -28.80 -11.79 -21.24
C GLU A 23 -28.32 -11.04 -19.98
N ALA A 24 -28.55 -11.61 -18.79
CA ALA A 24 -28.06 -11.05 -17.53
C ALA A 24 -26.53 -11.01 -17.47
N PHE A 25 -25.85 -12.04 -18.00
CA PHE A 25 -24.40 -12.05 -18.14
C PHE A 25 -23.89 -10.91 -19.03
N THR A 26 -24.49 -10.75 -20.22
CA THR A 26 -24.13 -9.70 -21.17
C THR A 26 -24.33 -8.31 -20.56
N LYS A 27 -25.46 -8.09 -19.88
CA LYS A 27 -25.73 -6.83 -19.18
C LYS A 27 -24.69 -6.54 -18.10
N SER A 28 -24.31 -7.55 -17.31
CA SER A 28 -23.31 -7.40 -16.24
C SER A 28 -21.93 -6.97 -16.76
N ILE A 29 -21.56 -7.38 -17.98
CA ILE A 29 -20.32 -6.91 -18.62
C ILE A 29 -20.38 -5.40 -18.90
N PHE A 30 -21.48 -4.92 -19.47
CA PHE A 30 -21.65 -3.49 -19.76
C PHE A 30 -21.77 -2.64 -18.50
N ASP A 31 -22.50 -3.13 -17.50
CA ASP A 31 -22.61 -2.46 -16.20
C ASP A 31 -21.23 -2.38 -15.50
N GLY A 32 -20.45 -3.46 -15.55
CA GLY A 32 -19.08 -3.48 -15.04
C GLY A 32 -18.15 -2.51 -15.77
N ALA A 33 -18.25 -2.43 -17.11
CA ALA A 33 -17.47 -1.49 -17.91
C ALA A 33 -17.82 -0.02 -17.58
N LYS A 34 -19.12 0.29 -17.42
CA LYS A 34 -19.60 1.61 -17.01
C LYS A 34 -19.08 1.98 -15.62
N ALA A 35 -19.22 1.07 -14.66
CA ALA A 35 -18.73 1.27 -13.30
C ALA A 35 -17.21 1.51 -13.28
N ALA A 36 -16.45 0.77 -14.10
CA ALA A 36 -15.00 0.97 -14.21
C ALA A 36 -14.64 2.38 -14.69
N VAL A 37 -15.37 2.93 -15.67
CA VAL A 37 -15.15 4.30 -16.16
C VAL A 37 -15.50 5.34 -15.10
N GLU A 38 -16.67 5.20 -14.46
CA GLU A 38 -17.13 6.12 -13.41
C GLU A 38 -16.14 6.16 -12.23
N ILE A 39 -15.72 4.98 -11.74
CA ILE A 39 -14.72 4.86 -10.68
C ILE A 39 -13.39 5.46 -11.13
N SER A 40 -12.95 5.22 -12.37
CA SER A 40 -11.68 5.75 -12.87
C SER A 40 -11.67 7.27 -12.93
N LEU A 41 -12.75 7.91 -13.39
CA LEU A 41 -12.87 9.37 -13.44
C LEU A 41 -12.92 9.98 -12.03
N PHE A 42 -13.65 9.35 -11.12
CA PHE A 42 -13.68 9.75 -9.72
C PHE A 42 -12.28 9.66 -9.08
N LEU A 43 -11.60 8.52 -9.25
CA LEU A 43 -10.25 8.30 -8.72
C LEU A 43 -9.24 9.27 -9.33
N LEU A 44 -9.36 9.61 -10.61
CA LEU A 44 -8.48 10.59 -11.26
C LEU A 44 -8.54 11.94 -10.55
N GLY A 45 -9.73 12.45 -10.26
CA GLY A 45 -9.90 13.73 -9.58
C GLY A 45 -9.29 13.74 -8.17
N ILE A 46 -9.65 12.75 -7.36
CA ILE A 46 -9.18 12.70 -5.97
C ILE A 46 -7.67 12.44 -5.88
N VAL A 47 -7.13 11.52 -6.67
CA VAL A 47 -5.68 11.22 -6.69
C VAL A 47 -4.89 12.43 -7.18
N SER A 48 -5.38 13.17 -8.18
CA SER A 48 -4.68 14.38 -8.68
C SER A 48 -4.56 15.44 -7.60
N VAL A 49 -5.62 15.68 -6.81
CA VAL A 49 -5.59 16.61 -5.67
C VAL A 49 -4.57 16.16 -4.63
N TRP A 50 -4.58 14.87 -4.26
CA TRP A 50 -3.66 14.36 -3.24
C TRP A 50 -2.20 14.35 -3.70
N MET A 51 -1.93 14.01 -4.95
CA MET A 51 -0.57 14.12 -5.50
C MET A 51 -0.11 15.57 -5.53
N GLY A 52 -0.99 16.53 -5.85
CA GLY A 52 -0.70 17.95 -5.76
C GLY A 52 -0.34 18.40 -4.34
N ILE A 53 -1.15 18.05 -3.34
CA ILE A 53 -0.87 18.35 -1.92
C ILE A 53 0.45 17.70 -1.49
N THR A 54 0.66 16.43 -1.84
CA THR A 54 1.91 15.71 -1.53
C THR A 54 3.12 16.41 -2.12
N ARG A 55 3.01 16.88 -3.36
CA ARG A 55 4.11 17.60 -4.02
C ARG A 55 4.43 18.91 -3.32
N ILE A 56 3.43 19.65 -2.86
CA ILE A 56 3.63 20.85 -2.03
C ILE A 56 4.33 20.48 -0.70
N LEU A 57 3.95 19.37 -0.06
CA LEU A 57 4.60 18.90 1.17
C LEU A 57 6.06 18.47 0.95
N GLU A 58 6.35 17.90 -0.21
CA GLU A 58 7.70 17.51 -0.63
C GLU A 58 8.56 18.75 -0.91
N ASP A 59 8.06 19.66 -1.76
CA ASP A 59 8.75 20.89 -2.18
C ASP A 59 8.98 21.86 -1.01
N SER A 60 8.06 21.90 -0.04
CA SER A 60 8.22 22.68 1.20
C SER A 60 9.24 22.10 2.19
N GLY A 61 9.75 20.90 1.91
CA GLY A 61 10.65 20.18 2.81
C GLY A 61 9.95 19.58 4.03
N LEU A 62 8.61 19.70 4.16
CA LEU A 62 7.88 19.24 5.33
C LEU A 62 7.98 17.71 5.48
N ILE A 63 7.92 16.97 4.36
CA ILE A 63 8.09 15.52 4.35
C ILE A 63 9.44 15.13 4.97
N TYR A 64 10.52 15.84 4.63
CA TYR A 64 11.85 15.56 5.19
C TYR A 64 11.95 15.90 6.68
N ARG A 65 11.27 16.96 7.15
CA ARG A 65 11.18 17.29 8.58
C ARG A 65 10.41 16.24 9.36
N ILE A 66 9.28 15.77 8.83
CA ILE A 66 8.51 14.67 9.41
C ILE A 66 9.36 13.38 9.40
N ALA A 67 10.08 13.10 8.32
CA ALA A 67 11.00 11.97 8.26
C ALA A 67 12.08 12.06 9.35
N HIS A 68 12.62 13.25 9.63
CA HIS A 68 13.56 13.43 10.72
C HIS A 68 12.95 13.15 12.10
N LEU A 69 11.68 13.50 12.31
CA LEU A 69 10.93 13.20 13.54
C LEU A 69 10.69 11.69 13.72
N PHE A 70 10.45 10.96 12.62
CA PHE A 70 10.22 9.52 12.63
C PHE A 70 11.50 8.67 12.59
N ARG A 71 12.63 9.28 12.21
CA ARG A 71 13.96 8.66 12.19
C ARG A 71 14.29 7.84 13.45
N PRO A 72 14.09 8.30 14.70
CA PRO A 72 14.39 7.48 15.88
C PRO A 72 13.57 6.19 15.97
N ILE A 73 12.32 6.20 15.50
CA ILE A 73 11.45 5.00 15.49
C ILE A 73 11.97 4.02 14.45
N ILE A 74 12.24 4.51 13.24
CA ILE A 74 12.74 3.69 12.11
C ILE A 74 14.14 3.14 12.42
N SER A 75 15.08 3.96 12.87
CA SER A 75 16.43 3.50 13.26
C SER A 75 16.39 2.47 14.40
N ARG A 76 15.41 2.53 15.30
CA ARG A 76 15.24 1.52 16.35
C ARG A 76 14.67 0.19 15.82
N LEU A 77 13.87 0.23 14.75
CA LEU A 77 13.36 -0.95 14.05
C LEU A 77 14.44 -1.58 13.16
N PHE A 78 15.28 -0.76 12.52
CA PHE A 78 16.36 -1.16 11.62
C PHE A 78 17.75 -0.98 12.25
N ARG A 79 17.98 -1.60 13.41
CA ARG A 79 19.20 -1.38 14.23
C ARG A 79 20.52 -1.71 13.54
N ASN A 80 20.50 -2.59 12.55
CA ASN A 80 21.70 -3.05 11.85
C ASN A 80 22.10 -2.13 10.68
N ILE A 81 21.29 -1.11 10.38
CA ILE A 81 21.59 -0.14 9.33
C ILE A 81 22.33 1.05 9.97
N PRO A 82 23.44 1.51 9.38
CA PRO A 82 24.09 2.74 9.83
C PRO A 82 23.10 3.90 9.82
N GLY A 83 23.01 4.66 10.91
CA GLY A 83 21.98 5.68 11.08
C GLY A 83 21.96 6.75 9.98
N ASP A 84 23.12 7.07 9.40
CA ASP A 84 23.30 8.05 8.32
C ASP A 84 23.21 7.45 6.91
N HIS A 85 22.89 6.16 6.77
CA HIS A 85 22.75 5.53 5.46
C HIS A 85 21.47 6.02 4.73
N PRO A 86 21.52 6.28 3.41
CA PRO A 86 20.36 6.72 2.62
C PRO A 86 19.12 5.82 2.75
N SER A 87 19.31 4.52 2.98
CA SER A 87 18.22 3.56 3.23
C SER A 87 17.30 3.96 4.37
N ILE A 88 17.80 4.56 5.47
CA ILE A 88 16.93 5.02 6.57
C ILE A 88 15.98 6.11 6.08
N THR A 89 16.48 7.07 5.31
CA THR A 89 15.67 8.15 4.74
C THR A 89 14.64 7.59 3.76
N ALA A 90 15.06 6.72 2.82
CA ALA A 90 14.18 6.11 1.83
C ALA A 90 13.05 5.28 2.48
N ILE A 91 13.38 4.43 3.47
CA ILE A 91 12.40 3.66 4.26
C ILE A 91 11.43 4.61 4.96
N THR A 92 11.93 5.66 5.59
CA THR A 92 11.09 6.60 6.33
C THR A 92 10.11 7.33 5.40
N LEU A 93 10.58 7.78 4.24
CA LEU A 93 9.73 8.42 3.22
C LEU A 93 8.64 7.46 2.72
N ASN A 94 8.99 6.21 2.44
CA ASN A 94 8.02 5.19 2.03
C ASN A 94 6.96 4.91 3.12
N VAL A 95 7.38 4.72 4.37
CA VAL A 95 6.46 4.48 5.49
C VAL A 95 5.53 5.66 5.68
N LEU A 96 6.04 6.90 5.61
CA LEU A 96 5.21 8.10 5.69
C LEU A 96 4.22 8.19 4.53
N ALA A 97 4.65 7.91 3.30
CA ALA A 97 3.76 7.87 2.14
C ALA A 97 2.61 6.86 2.34
N ASN A 98 2.91 5.67 2.87
CA ASN A 98 1.87 4.70 3.25
C ASN A 98 0.96 5.21 4.37
N MET A 99 1.51 5.85 5.41
CA MET A 99 0.74 6.41 6.53
C MET A 99 -0.25 7.49 6.11
N PHE A 100 0.10 8.29 5.10
CA PHE A 100 -0.81 9.27 4.53
C PHE A 100 -1.66 8.72 3.38
N GLY A 101 -1.66 7.41 3.13
CA GLY A 101 -2.48 6.81 2.07
C GLY A 101 -2.03 7.18 0.64
N LEU A 102 -0.80 7.67 0.48
CA LEU A 102 -0.19 8.10 -0.78
C LEU A 102 0.44 6.92 -1.52
N GLY A 103 -0.33 5.84 -1.72
CA GLY A 103 0.19 4.56 -2.26
C GLY A 103 0.92 4.70 -3.61
N ASN A 104 0.51 5.66 -4.45
CA ASN A 104 1.14 5.92 -5.74
C ASN A 104 2.56 6.50 -5.62
N ALA A 105 2.84 7.26 -4.54
CA ALA A 105 4.19 7.73 -4.23
C ALA A 105 4.98 6.69 -3.41
N ALA A 106 4.28 5.87 -2.61
CA ALA A 106 4.92 4.86 -1.78
C ALA A 106 5.67 3.80 -2.61
N THR A 107 5.08 3.30 -3.70
CA THR A 107 5.72 2.25 -4.53
C THR A 107 7.11 2.63 -5.06
N PRO A 108 7.31 3.77 -5.76
CA PRO A 108 8.65 4.14 -6.23
C PRO A 108 9.63 4.40 -5.07
N LEU A 109 9.17 4.99 -3.96
CA LEU A 109 9.97 5.16 -2.74
C LEU A 109 10.36 3.82 -2.12
N GLY A 110 9.50 2.81 -2.22
CA GLY A 110 9.74 1.46 -1.70
C GLY A 110 10.75 0.69 -2.52
N ILE A 111 10.72 0.83 -3.85
CA ILE A 111 11.73 0.26 -4.75
C ILE A 111 13.10 0.88 -4.44
N ASN A 112 13.16 2.21 -4.29
CA ASN A 112 14.39 2.89 -3.89
C ASN A 112 14.90 2.39 -2.52
N ALA A 113 14.01 2.27 -1.52
CA ALA A 113 14.38 1.74 -0.21
C ALA A 113 14.96 0.31 -0.28
N ILE A 114 14.39 -0.58 -1.11
CA ILE A 114 14.94 -1.92 -1.33
C ILE A 114 16.31 -1.87 -2.03
N GLN A 115 16.51 -1.00 -3.01
CA GLN A 115 17.80 -0.83 -3.68
C GLN A 115 18.88 -0.36 -2.71
N GLU A 116 18.56 0.60 -1.84
CA GLU A 116 19.46 1.10 -0.80
C GLU A 116 19.75 0.05 0.30
N LEU A 117 18.77 -0.80 0.61
CA LEU A 117 18.99 -1.96 1.48
C LEU A 117 19.86 -3.02 0.81
N ASP A 118 19.71 -3.24 -0.49
CA ASP A 118 20.52 -4.20 -1.24
C ASP A 118 21.96 -3.73 -1.42
N ALA A 119 22.21 -2.42 -1.47
CA ALA A 119 23.56 -1.88 -1.45
C ALA A 119 24.37 -2.32 -0.22
N LEU A 120 23.70 -2.56 0.91
CA LEU A 120 24.29 -3.06 2.16
C LEU A 120 24.34 -4.59 2.25
N ASN A 121 23.81 -5.29 1.26
CA ASN A 121 23.69 -6.74 1.28
C ASN A 121 25.02 -7.40 0.90
N PRO A 122 25.62 -8.22 1.80
CA PRO A 122 26.87 -8.92 1.51
C PRO A 122 26.69 -10.02 0.45
N GLU A 123 25.49 -10.59 0.31
CA GLU A 123 25.17 -11.64 -0.65
C GLU A 123 24.09 -11.17 -1.61
N LYS A 124 24.51 -10.76 -2.81
CA LYS A 124 23.58 -10.35 -3.87
C LYS A 124 22.61 -11.49 -4.19
N GLU A 125 21.36 -11.13 -4.43
CA GLU A 125 20.21 -12.03 -4.67
C GLU A 125 19.62 -12.72 -3.41
N THR A 126 20.25 -12.61 -2.24
CA THR A 126 19.68 -13.11 -0.97
C THR A 126 18.95 -12.01 -0.21
N ILE A 127 17.74 -12.27 0.29
CA ILE A 127 16.99 -11.25 1.06
C ILE A 127 17.56 -11.12 2.49
N THR A 128 17.89 -9.90 2.90
CA THR A 128 18.37 -9.62 4.26
C THR A 128 17.22 -9.50 5.28
N PRO A 129 17.50 -9.67 6.58
CA PRO A 129 16.54 -9.37 7.64
C PRO A 129 15.94 -7.96 7.55
N GLU A 130 16.70 -6.96 7.15
CA GLU A 130 16.23 -5.59 7.02
C GLU A 130 15.21 -5.49 5.88
N MET A 131 15.51 -6.09 4.73
CA MET A 131 14.55 -6.17 3.61
C MET A 131 13.25 -6.88 3.99
N MET A 132 13.33 -8.04 4.67
CA MET A 132 12.14 -8.74 5.16
C MET A 132 11.29 -7.86 6.10
N THR A 133 11.93 -7.14 7.03
CA THR A 133 11.22 -6.24 7.95
C THR A 133 10.53 -5.10 7.19
N PHE A 134 11.22 -4.52 6.20
CA PHE A 134 10.68 -3.45 5.37
C PHE A 134 9.48 -3.93 4.53
N ILE A 135 9.60 -5.09 3.89
CA ILE A 135 8.50 -5.70 3.11
C ILE A 135 7.28 -5.96 3.99
N VAL A 136 7.47 -6.54 5.17
CA VAL A 136 6.38 -6.79 6.12
C VAL A 136 5.72 -5.48 6.57
N LEU A 137 6.51 -4.46 6.90
CA LEU A 137 5.99 -3.16 7.31
C LEU A 137 5.20 -2.48 6.18
N ASN A 138 5.71 -2.52 4.95
CA ASN A 138 5.06 -1.96 3.79
C ASN A 138 3.76 -2.72 3.44
N THR A 139 3.76 -4.04 3.57
CA THR A 139 2.59 -4.91 3.36
C THR A 139 1.49 -4.65 4.39
N ALA A 140 1.86 -4.44 5.66
CA ALA A 140 0.90 -4.12 6.70
C ALA A 140 0.26 -2.73 6.54
N SER A 141 0.92 -1.83 5.80
CA SER A 141 0.41 -0.55 5.33
C SER A 141 -0.36 0.24 6.40
N ILE A 142 0.32 0.57 7.49
CA ILE A 142 -0.25 1.40 8.57
C ILE A 142 -0.69 2.73 7.97
N GLN A 143 -1.99 3.04 8.07
CA GLN A 143 -2.59 4.25 7.53
C GLN A 143 -3.11 5.13 8.67
N LEU A 144 -2.50 6.30 8.83
CA LEU A 144 -2.98 7.34 9.74
C LEU A 144 -4.20 8.04 9.17
N ILE A 145 -4.16 8.34 7.87
CA ILE A 145 -5.29 8.93 7.16
C ILE A 145 -5.48 8.19 5.82
N PRO A 146 -6.46 7.29 5.69
CA PRO A 146 -6.67 6.49 4.49
C PRO A 146 -7.47 7.29 3.44
N PHE A 147 -6.86 8.32 2.84
CA PHE A 147 -7.55 9.22 1.91
C PHE A 147 -8.23 8.50 0.74
N SER A 148 -7.60 7.45 0.19
CA SER A 148 -8.19 6.66 -0.89
C SER A 148 -9.48 5.96 -0.46
N VAL A 149 -9.53 5.40 0.74
CA VAL A 149 -10.72 4.71 1.27
C VAL A 149 -11.82 5.72 1.59
N ILE A 150 -11.47 6.85 2.19
CA ILE A 150 -12.40 7.97 2.44
C ILE A 150 -13.01 8.44 1.11
N GLY A 151 -12.20 8.55 0.06
CA GLY A 151 -12.65 8.88 -1.28
C GLY A 151 -13.67 7.89 -1.82
N ILE A 152 -13.35 6.59 -1.78
CA ILE A 152 -14.25 5.53 -2.24
C ILE A 152 -15.57 5.60 -1.46
N LEU A 153 -15.54 5.69 -0.13
CA LEU A 153 -16.76 5.79 0.68
C LEU A 153 -17.60 7.02 0.31
N ALA A 154 -16.96 8.16 0.07
CA ALA A 154 -17.63 9.37 -0.39
C ALA A 154 -18.29 9.18 -1.76
N SER A 155 -17.64 8.48 -2.72
CA SER A 155 -18.26 8.21 -4.04
C SER A 155 -19.46 7.28 -3.97
N TYR A 156 -19.51 6.40 -2.96
CA TYR A 156 -20.66 5.54 -2.71
C TYR A 156 -21.75 6.21 -1.85
N GLY A 157 -21.59 7.52 -1.53
CA GLY A 157 -22.62 8.31 -0.85
C GLY A 157 -22.63 8.18 0.67
N ASP A 158 -21.53 7.73 1.28
CA ASP A 158 -21.43 7.66 2.74
C ASP A 158 -21.54 9.07 3.38
N SER A 159 -22.39 9.20 4.40
CA SER A 159 -22.64 10.46 5.11
C SER A 159 -21.48 10.93 5.99
N ASN A 160 -20.60 10.01 6.40
CA ASN A 160 -19.39 10.30 7.17
C ASN A 160 -18.22 9.39 6.73
N PRO A 161 -17.65 9.60 5.52
CA PRO A 161 -16.56 8.77 4.98
C PRO A 161 -15.30 8.74 5.86
N ALA A 162 -15.08 9.79 6.65
CA ALA A 162 -13.94 9.91 7.56
C ALA A 162 -14.07 9.04 8.82
N ALA A 163 -15.26 8.49 9.13
CA ALA A 163 -15.44 7.59 10.28
C ALA A 163 -14.56 6.34 10.19
N VAL A 164 -14.13 5.95 8.98
CA VAL A 164 -13.28 4.77 8.73
C VAL A 164 -11.83 4.95 9.22
N VAL A 165 -11.40 6.19 9.49
CA VAL A 165 -10.01 6.51 9.88
C VAL A 165 -9.57 5.72 11.11
N LEU A 166 -10.35 5.76 12.19
CA LEU A 166 -9.99 5.10 13.44
C LEU A 166 -9.99 3.56 13.32
N PRO A 167 -11.03 2.92 12.76
CA PRO A 167 -10.99 1.48 12.47
C PRO A 167 -9.81 1.05 11.61
N VAL A 168 -9.48 1.80 10.55
CA VAL A 168 -8.34 1.48 9.67
C VAL A 168 -7.01 1.60 10.40
N LEU A 169 -6.82 2.67 11.18
CA LEU A 169 -5.60 2.85 11.96
C LEU A 169 -5.40 1.70 12.95
N VAL A 170 -6.45 1.30 13.68
CA VAL A 170 -6.41 0.18 14.62
C VAL A 170 -6.13 -1.14 13.88
N ALA A 171 -6.87 -1.44 12.82
CA ALA A 171 -6.72 -2.68 12.06
C ALA A 171 -5.32 -2.82 11.45
N THR A 172 -4.80 -1.76 10.83
CA THR A 172 -3.48 -1.77 10.19
C THR A 172 -2.35 -1.79 11.21
N THR A 173 -2.51 -1.13 12.37
CA THR A 173 -1.55 -1.23 13.47
C THR A 173 -1.49 -2.64 14.05
N VAL A 174 -2.64 -3.26 14.31
CA VAL A 174 -2.70 -4.65 14.79
C VAL A 174 -2.10 -5.61 13.77
N SER A 175 -2.39 -5.42 12.49
CA SER A 175 -1.79 -6.17 11.38
C SER A 175 -0.26 -6.04 11.38
N ALA A 176 0.26 -4.81 11.47
CA ALA A 176 1.70 -4.56 11.47
C ALA A 176 2.41 -5.19 12.67
N VAL A 177 1.86 -5.02 13.88
CA VAL A 177 2.41 -5.63 15.10
C VAL A 177 2.42 -7.15 14.97
N THR A 178 1.30 -7.74 14.53
CA THR A 178 1.19 -9.19 14.36
C THR A 178 2.19 -9.71 13.33
N ALA A 179 2.32 -9.05 12.18
CA ALA A 179 3.23 -9.47 11.13
C ALA A 179 4.71 -9.35 11.57
N LEU A 180 5.06 -8.29 12.30
CA LEU A 180 6.41 -8.14 12.88
C LEU A 180 6.71 -9.20 13.95
N LEU A 181 5.72 -9.55 14.79
CA LEU A 181 5.87 -10.61 15.79
C LEU A 181 6.06 -11.98 15.12
N VAL A 182 5.26 -12.30 14.11
CA VAL A 182 5.38 -13.55 13.34
C VAL A 182 6.75 -13.62 12.67
N LEU A 183 7.19 -12.54 12.01
CA LEU A 183 8.52 -12.46 11.41
C LEU A 183 9.64 -12.67 12.45
N SER A 184 9.51 -12.05 13.63
CA SER A 184 10.48 -12.22 14.70
C SER A 184 10.52 -13.65 15.24
N LEU A 185 9.36 -14.30 15.38
CA LEU A 185 9.25 -15.69 15.79
C LEU A 185 9.88 -16.64 14.76
N PHE A 186 9.53 -16.48 13.48
CA PHE A 186 10.11 -17.25 12.38
C PHE A 186 11.63 -17.13 12.36
N ARG A 187 12.18 -15.92 12.53
CA ARG A 187 13.63 -15.72 12.63
C ARG A 187 14.28 -16.39 13.83
N ARG A 188 13.58 -16.61 14.94
CA ARG A 188 14.12 -17.31 16.10
C ARG A 188 14.07 -18.82 15.92
N ILE A 189 13.06 -19.34 15.22
CA ILE A 189 12.83 -20.77 15.04
C ILE A 189 13.62 -21.35 13.85
N LEU A 190 13.69 -20.63 12.73
CA LEU A 190 14.40 -21.04 11.51
C LEU A 190 15.87 -20.57 11.46
N ARG A 191 16.40 -20.09 12.59
CA ARG A 191 17.82 -19.78 12.74
C ARG A 191 18.62 -21.02 13.09
#